data_AF-A0A2H0ZL63-F1
#
_entry.id   AF-A0A2H0ZL63-F1
#
_cell.length_a   1.000
_cell.length_b   1.000
_cell.length_c   1.000
_cell.angle_alpha   90.00
_cell.angle_beta   90.00
_cell.angle_gamma   90.00
#
_symmetry.space_group_name_H-M   'P 1'
#
loop_
_entity.id
_entity.type
_entity.pdbx_description
1 polymer ?
#
loop_
_entity_poly.entity_id
_entity_poly.type
_entity_poly.pdbx_seq_one_letter_code
_entity_poly.pdbx_strand_id
1 'polypeptide(L)'
;MYFAQRKTFEYFNGYEMSLKDTLGGIIGQLNTENLKEIENGVNEVDQLLRSLASSIQKSHTSGSMDSRLASFVSLQDNFQYNLSSALLSAYRDILQASDSPRIETILKINTCLMGLLLVHPESRNIFGKKANMSVILGFLDPDNEWYSLEICASFVSLLIHILLFNLRNMRVFEACGGCSTIIHLLQYSPAESKELDTQAALQQNLHFKVVEFLIFYMTDEKEFGDSGGVPMRSVAEKASFIKPDFPAIEDLIDTLNDLSTTKTTISRVHG
;
A
#
# COMPACT_ATOMS: atom_id res chain seq x y z
N MET A 1 7.97 27.41 -27.61
CA MET A 1 9.42 27.15 -27.48
C MET A 1 9.82 27.42 -26.03
N TYR A 2 9.63 26.47 -25.12
CA TYR A 2 10.13 26.54 -23.74
C TYR A 2 10.46 25.11 -23.27
N PHE A 3 11.59 24.61 -23.76
CA PHE A 3 12.29 23.46 -23.18
C PHE A 3 13.27 24.01 -22.14
N ALA A 4 12.95 23.90 -20.85
CA ALA A 4 13.94 23.96 -19.76
C ALA A 4 13.29 23.62 -18.39
N GLN A 5 12.89 22.37 -18.19
CA GLN A 5 12.73 21.81 -16.84
C GLN A 5 13.40 20.43 -16.78
N ARG A 6 14.74 20.46 -16.72
CA ARG A 6 15.60 19.34 -16.30
C ARG A 6 16.76 19.92 -15.50
N LYS A 7 16.48 20.34 -14.26
CA LYS A 7 17.50 20.67 -13.25
C LYS A 7 16.91 20.47 -11.85
N THR A 8 16.74 19.21 -11.45
CA THR A 8 16.60 18.81 -10.05
C THR A 8 17.26 17.45 -9.87
N PHE A 9 18.59 17.46 -10.02
CA PHE A 9 19.51 16.55 -9.34
C PHE A 9 20.65 17.48 -8.93
N GLU A 10 20.68 17.84 -7.65
CA GLU A 10 21.63 18.83 -7.14
C GLU A 10 23.06 18.28 -7.21
N TYR A 11 23.94 19.12 -7.76
CA TYR A 11 25.36 18.88 -7.86
C TYR A 11 26.03 19.30 -6.54
N PHE A 12 26.52 18.34 -5.76
CA PHE A 12 27.58 18.60 -4.77
C PHE A 12 28.88 17.99 -5.29
N ASN A 13 29.91 18.82 -5.52
CA ASN A 13 31.28 18.45 -5.89
C ASN A 13 31.56 17.76 -7.25
N GLY A 14 30.66 17.84 -8.24
CA GLY A 14 31.00 17.46 -9.62
C GLY A 14 31.14 15.95 -9.88
N TYR A 15 30.74 15.10 -8.93
CA TYR A 15 30.53 13.67 -9.15
C TYR A 15 29.03 13.39 -9.32
N GLU A 16 28.66 12.71 -10.39
CA GLU A 16 27.31 12.15 -10.54
C GLU A 16 27.13 11.09 -9.45
N MET A 17 26.25 11.37 -8.49
CA MET A 17 26.00 10.47 -7.37
C MET A 17 25.41 9.16 -7.90
N SER A 18 26.01 8.03 -7.54
CA SER A 18 25.50 6.75 -7.99
C SER A 18 24.13 6.49 -7.35
N LEU A 19 23.28 5.71 -8.01
CA LEU A 19 21.96 5.34 -7.45
C LEU A 19 22.11 4.65 -6.08
N LYS A 20 23.20 3.91 -5.87
CA LYS A 20 23.52 3.25 -4.60
C LYS A 20 23.77 4.28 -3.49
N ASP A 21 24.52 5.34 -3.78
CA ASP A 21 24.80 6.41 -2.82
C ASP A 21 23.53 7.20 -2.49
N THR A 22 22.70 7.48 -3.51
CA THR A 22 21.39 8.11 -3.30
C THR A 22 20.49 7.27 -2.39
N LEU A 23 20.36 5.96 -2.65
CA LEU A 23 19.58 5.07 -1.79
C LEU A 23 20.15 4.99 -0.38
N GLY A 24 21.48 4.96 -0.23
CA GLY A 24 22.14 4.98 1.07
C GLY A 24 21.80 6.23 1.88
N GLY A 25 21.81 7.41 1.26
CA GLY A 25 21.41 8.68 1.88
C GLY A 25 19.95 8.67 2.34
N ILE A 26 19.04 8.28 1.45
CA ILE A 26 17.61 8.16 1.75
C ILE A 26 17.37 7.21 2.93
N ILE A 27 17.97 6.03 2.91
CA ILE A 27 17.79 5.02 3.95
C ILE A 27 18.36 5.50 5.29
N GLY A 28 19.47 6.25 5.28
CA GLY A 28 20.01 6.90 6.47
C GLY A 28 19.02 7.89 7.10
N GLN A 29 18.33 8.69 6.26
CA GLN A 29 17.29 9.62 6.72
C GLN A 29 16.00 8.91 7.19
N LEU A 30 15.68 7.73 6.65
CA LEU A 30 14.48 6.96 7.05
C LEU A 30 14.69 6.12 8.31
N ASN A 31 15.94 5.73 8.62
CA ASN A 31 16.28 4.91 9.78
C ASN A 31 16.83 5.77 10.93
N THR A 32 15.97 6.63 11.47
CA THR A 32 16.29 7.59 12.53
C THR A 32 15.02 7.84 13.35
N GLU A 33 15.16 8.20 14.62
CA GLU A 33 14.01 8.56 15.46
C GLU A 33 13.57 10.02 15.22
N ASN A 34 14.34 10.79 14.43
CA ASN A 34 14.03 12.18 14.11
C ASN A 34 12.98 12.29 13.01
N LEU A 35 11.74 12.64 13.37
CA LEU A 35 10.62 12.80 12.44
C LEU A 35 10.89 13.74 11.26
N LYS A 36 11.73 14.77 11.46
CA LYS A 36 12.06 15.72 10.38
C LYS A 36 13.00 15.10 9.35
N GLU A 37 13.94 14.28 9.79
CA GLU A 37 14.81 13.52 8.90
C GLU A 37 14.02 12.46 8.15
N ILE A 38 13.12 11.73 8.83
CA ILE A 38 12.20 10.78 8.19
C ILE A 38 11.43 11.48 7.07
N GLU A 39 10.81 12.64 7.36
CA GLU A 39 10.07 13.39 6.35
C GLU A 39 10.94 13.77 5.14
N ASN A 40 12.18 14.19 5.36
CA ASN A 40 13.11 14.49 4.28
C ASN A 40 13.39 13.23 3.43
N GLY A 41 13.67 12.10 4.08
CA GLY A 41 13.86 10.81 3.40
C GLY A 41 12.64 10.39 2.58
N VAL A 42 11.44 10.56 3.12
CA VAL A 42 10.18 10.28 2.40
C VAL A 42 10.03 11.17 1.17
N ASN A 43 10.38 12.46 1.28
CA ASN A 43 10.36 13.37 0.14
C ASN A 43 11.39 12.97 -0.94
N GLU A 44 12.57 12.51 -0.55
CA GLU A 44 13.58 12.00 -1.48
C GLU A 44 13.14 10.69 -2.16
N VAL A 45 12.44 9.79 -1.46
CA VAL A 45 11.81 8.61 -2.08
C VAL A 45 10.79 9.02 -3.15
N ASP A 46 9.88 9.94 -2.82
CA ASP A 46 8.87 10.43 -3.78
C ASP A 46 9.53 11.04 -5.02
N GLN A 47 10.57 11.87 -4.84
CA GLN A 47 11.33 12.44 -5.95
C GLN A 47 12.04 11.37 -6.80
N LEU A 48 12.65 10.38 -6.16
CA LEU A 48 13.29 9.27 -6.87
C LEU A 48 12.28 8.50 -7.72
N LEU A 49 11.14 8.12 -7.15
CA LEU A 49 10.07 7.40 -7.86
C LEU A 49 9.51 8.22 -9.03
N ARG A 50 9.28 9.53 -8.84
CA ARG A 50 8.89 10.44 -9.94
C ARG A 50 9.93 10.49 -11.05
N SER A 51 11.22 10.48 -10.70
CA SER A 51 12.30 10.45 -11.69
C SER A 51 12.36 9.15 -12.50
N LEU A 52 11.79 8.06 -11.97
CA LEU A 52 11.70 6.76 -12.62
C LEU A 52 10.37 6.56 -13.37
N ALA A 53 9.37 7.42 -13.17
CA ALA A 53 8.02 7.25 -13.70
C ALA A 53 7.98 7.03 -15.22
N SER A 54 8.77 7.78 -16.00
CA SER A 54 8.84 7.60 -17.46
C SER A 54 9.42 6.24 -17.87
N SER A 55 10.40 5.74 -17.10
CA SER A 55 11.03 4.44 -17.35
C SER A 55 10.06 3.31 -17.01
N ILE A 56 9.32 3.45 -15.91
CA ILE A 56 8.27 2.51 -15.48
C ILE A 56 7.17 2.43 -16.54
N GLN A 57 6.67 3.57 -17.01
CA GLN A 57 5.65 3.61 -18.08
C GLN A 57 6.12 2.93 -19.38
N LYS A 58 7.37 3.15 -19.78
CA LYS A 58 7.96 2.47 -20.94
C LYS A 58 8.08 0.97 -20.72
N SER A 59 8.46 0.54 -19.52
CA SER A 59 8.54 -0.88 -19.17
C SER A 59 7.19 -1.57 -19.28
N HIS A 60 6.10 -0.93 -18.82
CA HIS A 60 4.76 -1.51 -18.92
C HIS A 60 4.24 -1.59 -20.36
N THR A 61 4.60 -0.65 -21.23
CA THR A 61 4.11 -0.64 -22.62
C THR A 61 4.94 -1.49 -23.57
N SER A 62 6.25 -1.58 -23.35
CA SER A 62 7.19 -2.29 -24.23
C SER A 62 7.69 -3.63 -23.69
N GLY A 63 7.47 -3.91 -22.41
CA GLY A 63 8.03 -5.06 -21.71
C GLY A 63 9.54 -4.96 -21.44
N SER A 64 10.18 -3.84 -21.78
CA SER A 64 11.63 -3.64 -21.63
C SER A 64 11.95 -2.55 -20.61
N MET A 65 12.82 -2.88 -19.65
CA MET A 65 13.34 -1.94 -18.66
C MET A 65 14.63 -1.29 -19.16
N ASP A 66 14.76 0.02 -18.99
CA ASP A 66 16.04 0.69 -19.22
C ASP A 66 17.05 0.36 -18.10
N SER A 67 18.33 0.67 -18.34
CA SER A 67 19.43 0.34 -17.42
C SER A 67 19.27 0.97 -16.04
N ARG A 68 18.67 2.16 -15.95
CA ARG A 68 18.48 2.86 -14.68
C ARG A 68 17.38 2.19 -13.85
N LEU A 69 16.25 1.85 -14.47
CA LEU A 69 15.17 1.14 -13.80
C LEU A 69 15.58 -0.29 -13.43
N ALA A 70 16.31 -0.99 -14.30
CA ALA A 70 16.85 -2.32 -14.00
C ALA A 70 17.82 -2.27 -12.81
N SER A 71 18.70 -1.27 -12.76
CA SER A 71 19.61 -1.07 -11.62
C SER A 71 18.85 -0.75 -10.33
N PHE A 72 17.80 0.08 -10.40
CA PHE A 72 16.94 0.38 -9.25
C PHE A 72 16.27 -0.90 -8.71
N VAL A 73 15.62 -1.68 -9.58
CA VAL A 73 14.96 -2.93 -9.21
C VAL A 73 15.96 -3.92 -8.60
N SER A 74 17.13 -4.09 -9.21
CA SER A 74 18.19 -4.96 -8.66
C SER A 74 18.69 -4.50 -7.28
N LEU A 75 18.70 -3.19 -7.00
CA LEU A 75 19.02 -2.69 -5.66
C LEU A 75 17.89 -3.00 -4.66
N GLN A 76 16.62 -3.03 -5.10
CA GLN A 76 15.51 -3.39 -4.22
C GLN A 76 15.52 -4.86 -3.80
N ASP A 77 16.14 -5.76 -4.58
CA ASP A 77 16.39 -7.15 -4.17
C ASP A 77 17.36 -7.25 -2.98
N ASN A 78 18.24 -6.25 -2.82
CA ASN A 78 19.18 -6.21 -1.71
C ASN A 78 18.53 -5.61 -0.47
N PHE A 79 18.50 -6.38 0.62
CA PHE A 79 17.94 -5.93 1.90
C PHE A 79 18.51 -4.60 2.41
N GLN A 80 19.76 -4.27 2.09
CA GLN A 80 20.41 -3.01 2.51
C GLN A 80 19.87 -1.79 1.77
N TYR A 81 19.30 -1.97 0.57
CA TYR A 81 18.82 -0.90 -0.31
C TYR A 81 17.31 -0.96 -0.58
N ASN A 82 16.61 -1.90 0.05
CA ASN A 82 15.18 -2.08 -0.09
C ASN A 82 14.42 -0.95 0.61
N LEU A 83 13.88 -0.01 -0.17
CA LEU A 83 13.17 1.16 0.35
C LEU A 83 11.85 0.79 1.05
N SER A 84 11.19 -0.30 0.65
CA SER A 84 9.97 -0.76 1.33
C SER A 84 10.25 -1.15 2.78
N SER A 85 11.41 -1.74 3.06
CA SER A 85 11.85 -2.07 4.42
C SER A 85 12.18 -0.81 5.22
N ALA A 86 12.86 0.17 4.62
CA ALA A 86 13.18 1.44 5.27
C ALA A 86 11.93 2.26 5.61
N LEU A 87 10.96 2.34 4.69
CA LEU A 87 9.67 3.00 4.95
C LEU A 87 8.86 2.28 6.04
N LEU A 88 8.96 0.96 6.12
CA LEU A 88 8.34 0.20 7.21
C LEU A 88 9.02 0.46 8.57
N SER A 89 10.34 0.68 8.60
CA SER A 89 11.02 1.15 9.80
C SER A 89 10.52 2.53 10.21
N ALA A 90 10.41 3.47 9.26
CA ALA A 90 9.87 4.81 9.53
C ALA A 90 8.46 4.78 10.15
N TYR A 91 7.58 3.86 9.73
CA TYR A 91 6.29 3.66 10.42
C TYR A 91 6.44 3.27 11.89
N ARG A 92 7.39 2.38 12.21
CA ARG A 92 7.63 1.94 13.59
C ARG A 92 8.09 3.08 14.48
N ASP A 93 8.93 3.95 13.93
CA ASP A 93 9.45 5.12 14.63
C ASP A 93 8.35 6.17 14.80
N ILE A 94 7.53 6.39 13.77
CA ILE A 94 6.33 7.25 13.84
C ILE A 94 5.33 6.76 14.91
N LEU A 95 5.07 5.45 15.00
CA LEU A 95 4.17 4.91 16.02
C LEU A 95 4.68 5.09 17.46
N GLN A 96 5.99 5.27 17.63
CA GLN A 96 6.63 5.45 18.94
C GLN A 96 6.92 6.91 19.26
N ALA A 97 6.78 7.80 18.28
CA ALA A 97 7.10 9.21 18.46
C ALA A 97 6.08 9.88 19.39
N SER A 98 6.59 10.63 20.36
CA SER A 98 5.78 11.47 21.26
C SER A 98 5.34 12.79 20.61
N ASP A 99 6.05 13.21 19.56
CA ASP A 99 5.74 14.41 18.79
C ASP A 99 4.85 14.04 17.61
N SER A 100 3.96 14.95 17.22
CA SER A 100 3.05 14.71 16.10
C SER A 100 3.78 14.78 14.75
N PRO A 101 3.97 13.64 14.04
CA PRO A 101 4.36 13.70 12.65
C PRO A 101 3.23 14.35 11.88
N ARG A 102 3.59 15.03 10.80
CA ARG A 102 2.58 15.54 9.87
C ARG A 102 1.85 14.35 9.26
N ILE A 103 0.52 14.35 9.33
CA ILE A 103 -0.35 13.38 8.63
C ILE A 103 0.08 13.21 7.17
N GLU A 104 0.46 14.31 6.52
CA GLU A 104 1.00 14.36 5.15
C GLU A 104 2.21 13.43 4.94
N THR A 105 3.09 13.29 5.94
CA THR A 105 4.24 12.39 5.88
C THR A 105 3.76 10.95 5.81
N ILE A 106 2.82 10.53 6.68
CA ILE A 106 2.25 9.18 6.69
C ILE A 106 1.59 8.87 5.34
N LEU A 107 0.75 9.78 4.84
CA LEU A 107 0.08 9.63 3.54
C LEU A 107 1.09 9.52 2.38
N LYS A 108 2.20 10.27 2.45
CA LYS A 108 3.27 10.19 1.44
C LYS A 108 4.05 8.88 1.54
N ILE A 109 4.33 8.36 2.74
CA ILE A 109 4.90 7.02 2.93
C ILE A 109 4.01 5.99 2.25
N ASN A 110 2.69 6.01 2.51
CA ASN A 110 1.74 5.07 1.90
C ASN A 110 1.80 5.13 0.36
N THR A 111 1.82 6.34 -0.20
CA THR A 111 1.91 6.56 -1.66
C THR A 111 3.21 6.01 -2.23
N CYS A 112 4.36 6.29 -1.59
CA CYS A 112 5.66 5.77 -1.99
C CYS A 112 5.70 4.25 -1.90
N LEU A 113 5.17 3.68 -0.82
CA LEU A 113 5.17 2.25 -0.58
C LEU A 113 4.29 1.52 -1.61
N MET A 114 3.09 2.03 -1.91
CA MET A 114 2.26 1.49 -3.00
C MET A 114 3.00 1.51 -4.35
N GLY A 115 3.65 2.63 -4.68
CA GLY A 115 4.46 2.75 -5.90
C GLY A 115 5.63 1.75 -5.94
N LEU A 116 6.36 1.60 -4.83
CA LEU A 116 7.45 0.63 -4.70
C LEU A 116 6.96 -0.80 -4.88
N LEU A 117 5.81 -1.18 -4.32
CA LEU A 117 5.25 -2.54 -4.47
C LEU A 117 4.75 -2.83 -5.89
N LEU A 118 4.41 -1.79 -6.67
CA LEU A 118 4.10 -1.94 -8.09
C LEU A 118 5.37 -2.11 -8.94
N VAL A 119 6.42 -1.36 -8.63
CA VAL A 119 7.71 -1.42 -9.35
C VAL A 119 8.52 -2.67 -8.98
N HIS A 120 8.46 -3.09 -7.72
CA HIS A 120 9.19 -4.23 -7.17
C HIS A 120 8.25 -5.13 -6.35
N PRO A 121 7.50 -6.03 -7.01
CA PRO A 121 6.56 -6.95 -6.37
C PRO A 121 7.13 -7.76 -5.20
N GLU A 122 8.39 -8.19 -5.28
CA GLU A 122 9.03 -9.03 -4.25
C GLU A 122 9.20 -8.31 -2.92
N SER A 123 9.18 -6.97 -2.90
CA SER A 123 9.14 -6.20 -1.65
C SER A 123 7.92 -6.52 -0.79
N ARG A 124 6.83 -7.07 -1.35
CA ARG A 124 5.66 -7.53 -0.58
C ARG A 124 6.04 -8.57 0.48
N ASN A 125 7.09 -9.36 0.25
CA ASN A 125 7.46 -10.47 1.14
C ASN A 125 7.81 -10.03 2.57
N ILE A 126 8.16 -8.75 2.78
CA ILE A 126 8.43 -8.23 4.12
C ILE A 126 7.17 -8.25 5.00
N PHE A 127 5.97 -8.12 4.43
CA PHE A 127 4.71 -8.09 5.18
C PHE A 127 4.21 -9.49 5.58
N GLY A 128 4.88 -10.55 5.12
CA GLY A 128 4.61 -11.94 5.51
C GLY A 128 5.09 -12.30 6.92
N LYS A 129 5.46 -11.29 7.72
CA LYS A 129 5.80 -11.40 9.14
C LYS A 129 4.71 -10.72 9.97
N LYS A 130 4.21 -11.42 11.00
CA LYS A 130 3.18 -10.90 11.91
C LYS A 130 3.52 -9.51 12.45
N ALA A 131 4.74 -9.31 12.95
CA ALA A 131 5.20 -8.03 13.49
C ALA A 131 5.21 -6.88 12.47
N ASN A 132 5.32 -7.16 11.17
CA ASN A 132 5.27 -6.16 10.11
C ASN A 132 3.83 -5.84 9.73
N MET A 133 2.98 -6.87 9.59
CA MET A 133 1.55 -6.69 9.33
C MET A 133 0.85 -5.94 10.49
N SER A 134 1.22 -6.23 11.74
CA SER A 134 0.67 -5.53 12.91
C SER A 134 0.99 -4.04 12.93
N VAL A 135 2.14 -3.60 12.39
CA VAL A 135 2.44 -2.17 12.24
C VAL A 135 1.44 -1.53 11.28
N ILE A 136 1.16 -2.16 10.14
CA ILE A 136 0.21 -1.67 9.14
C ILE A 136 -1.21 -1.59 9.72
N LEU A 137 -1.67 -2.65 10.40
CA LEU A 137 -2.99 -2.67 11.03
C LEU A 137 -3.10 -1.71 12.22
N GLY A 138 -1.99 -1.41 12.90
CA GLY A 138 -1.97 -0.48 14.03
C GLY A 138 -2.38 0.95 13.66
N PHE A 139 -2.17 1.39 12.42
CA PHE A 139 -2.67 2.70 11.94
C PHE A 139 -4.17 2.72 11.66
N LEU A 140 -4.85 1.57 11.71
CA LEU A 140 -6.30 1.44 11.58
C LEU A 140 -7.00 1.31 12.93
N ASP A 141 -6.24 1.26 14.03
CA ASP A 141 -6.76 1.13 15.38
C ASP A 141 -7.31 2.48 15.87
N PRO A 142 -8.60 2.58 16.26
CA PRO A 142 -9.17 3.81 16.82
C PRO A 142 -8.48 4.35 18.06
N ASP A 143 -7.76 3.49 18.81
CA ASP A 143 -7.01 3.89 20.00
C ASP A 143 -5.61 4.45 19.66
N ASN A 144 -5.21 4.42 18.38
CA ASN A 144 -3.96 5.01 17.91
C ASN A 144 -4.06 6.55 17.87
N GLU A 145 -3.04 7.25 18.40
CA GLU A 145 -2.98 8.72 18.38
C GLU A 145 -2.99 9.31 16.96
N TRP A 146 -2.54 8.55 15.96
CA TRP A 146 -2.55 8.92 14.55
C TRP A 146 -3.82 8.51 13.81
N TYR A 147 -4.84 8.00 14.50
CA TYR A 147 -6.09 7.59 13.87
C TYR A 147 -6.80 8.80 13.22
N SER A 148 -6.98 8.73 11.90
CA SER A 148 -7.79 9.69 11.14
C SER A 148 -8.45 9.00 9.96
N LEU A 149 -9.60 9.50 9.50
CA LEU A 149 -10.31 8.92 8.35
C LEU A 149 -9.43 8.87 7.08
N GLU A 150 -8.60 9.89 6.87
CA GLU A 150 -7.67 9.99 5.74
C GLU A 150 -6.55 8.94 5.82
N ILE A 151 -5.96 8.77 7.01
CA ILE A 151 -4.94 7.76 7.27
C ILE A 151 -5.56 6.37 7.06
N CYS A 152 -6.72 6.11 7.64
CA CYS A 152 -7.43 4.84 7.47
C CYS A 152 -7.69 4.53 5.99
N ALA A 153 -8.24 5.47 5.22
CA ALA A 153 -8.53 5.28 3.80
C ALA A 153 -7.26 4.98 2.99
N SER A 154 -6.16 5.64 3.35
CA SER A 154 -4.85 5.43 2.73
C SER A 154 -4.26 4.05 3.06
N PHE A 155 -4.36 3.61 4.32
CA PHE A 155 -3.87 2.30 4.75
C PHE A 155 -4.71 1.14 4.19
N VAL A 156 -6.02 1.32 4.06
CA VAL A 156 -6.90 0.35 3.36
C VAL A 156 -6.46 0.20 1.90
N SER A 157 -6.13 1.31 1.22
CA SER A 157 -5.59 1.27 -0.15
C SER A 157 -4.21 0.60 -0.23
N LEU A 158 -3.33 0.87 0.74
CA LEU A 158 -2.01 0.23 0.85
C LEU A 158 -2.13 -1.28 1.08
N LEU A 159 -3.10 -1.74 1.89
CA LEU A 159 -3.33 -3.16 2.14
C LEU A 159 -3.63 -3.92 0.84
N ILE A 160 -4.41 -3.36 -0.09
CA ILE A 160 -4.60 -3.99 -1.41
C ILE A 160 -3.25 -4.26 -2.08
N HIS A 161 -2.35 -3.27 -2.08
CA HIS A 161 -1.03 -3.41 -2.70
C HIS A 161 -0.11 -4.39 -1.97
N ILE A 162 -0.21 -4.48 -0.64
CA ILE A 162 0.53 -5.45 0.18
C ILE A 162 0.07 -6.89 -0.12
N LEU A 163 -1.23 -7.08 -0.31
CA LEU A 163 -1.87 -8.38 -0.43
C LEU A 163 -1.96 -8.89 -1.87
N LEU A 164 -1.90 -7.99 -2.86
CA LEU A 164 -2.05 -8.29 -4.28
C LEU A 164 -1.11 -9.43 -4.74
N PHE A 165 -1.69 -10.54 -5.19
CA PHE A 165 -1.00 -11.76 -5.61
C PHE A 165 -0.01 -12.34 -4.58
N ASN A 166 -0.20 -12.06 -3.29
CA ASN A 166 0.66 -12.59 -2.22
C ASN A 166 -0.15 -13.32 -1.15
N LEU A 167 -0.37 -14.63 -1.36
CA LEU A 167 -1.15 -15.47 -0.45
C LEU A 167 -0.56 -15.53 0.96
N ARG A 168 0.77 -15.49 1.09
CA ARG A 168 1.41 -15.48 2.41
C ARG A 168 0.99 -14.25 3.21
N ASN A 169 0.99 -13.07 2.58
CA ASN A 169 0.54 -11.84 3.22
C ASN A 169 -0.95 -11.90 3.56
N MET A 170 -1.80 -12.46 2.68
CA MET A 170 -3.22 -12.69 2.96
C MET A 170 -3.42 -13.52 4.24
N ARG A 171 -2.71 -14.65 4.35
CA ARG A 171 -2.78 -15.52 5.54
C ARG A 171 -2.32 -14.82 6.81
N VAL A 172 -1.26 -14.01 6.73
CA VAL A 172 -0.77 -13.24 7.89
C VAL A 172 -1.74 -12.13 8.27
N PHE A 173 -2.30 -11.41 7.31
CA PHE A 173 -3.32 -10.38 7.52
C PHE A 173 -4.53 -10.93 8.28
N GLU A 174 -5.09 -12.06 7.84
CA GLU A 174 -6.23 -12.70 8.50
C GLU A 174 -5.86 -13.15 9.93
N ALA A 175 -4.68 -13.77 10.10
CA ALA A 175 -4.20 -14.21 11.41
C ALA A 175 -3.90 -13.06 12.39
N CYS A 176 -3.78 -11.82 11.88
CA CYS A 176 -3.66 -10.61 12.69
C CYS A 176 -5.00 -9.94 13.01
N GLY A 177 -6.14 -10.55 12.63
CA GLY A 177 -7.46 -9.92 12.80
C GLY A 177 -7.75 -8.82 11.78
N GLY A 178 -7.07 -8.85 10.63
CA GLY A 178 -7.22 -7.83 9.58
C GLY A 178 -8.64 -7.70 9.05
N CYS A 179 -9.38 -8.82 8.91
CA CYS A 179 -10.77 -8.80 8.46
C CYS A 179 -11.66 -7.99 9.41
N SER A 180 -11.65 -8.30 10.71
CA SER A 180 -12.42 -7.57 11.72
C SER A 180 -12.01 -6.10 11.78
N THR A 181 -10.70 -5.81 11.66
CA THR A 181 -10.19 -4.42 11.62
C THR A 181 -10.80 -3.64 10.47
N ILE A 182 -10.82 -4.20 9.25
CA ILE A 182 -11.42 -3.55 8.07
C ILE A 182 -12.93 -3.34 8.24
N ILE A 183 -13.64 -4.31 8.82
CA ILE A 183 -15.08 -4.21 9.04
C ILE A 183 -15.43 -3.14 10.07
N HIS A 184 -14.66 -3.04 11.16
CA HIS A 184 -14.89 -2.00 12.17
C HIS A 184 -14.82 -0.58 11.58
N LEU A 185 -14.04 -0.35 10.51
CA LEU A 185 -13.99 0.94 9.82
C LEU A 185 -15.31 1.33 9.13
N LEU A 186 -16.20 0.39 8.80
CA LEU A 186 -17.55 0.68 8.29
C LEU A 186 -18.54 1.03 9.40
N GLN A 187 -18.27 0.55 10.61
CA GLN A 187 -19.14 0.72 11.77
C GLN A 187 -18.77 1.96 12.59
N TYR A 188 -17.50 2.38 12.50
CA TYR A 188 -16.98 3.51 13.24
C TYR A 188 -17.48 4.84 12.65
N SER A 189 -18.22 5.60 13.46
CA SER A 189 -18.60 6.98 13.17
C SER A 189 -17.87 7.89 14.17
N PRO A 190 -16.99 8.81 13.72
CA PRO A 190 -16.38 9.77 14.62
C PRO A 190 -17.45 10.60 15.34
N ALA A 191 -17.19 10.96 16.59
CA ALA A 191 -18.10 11.79 17.38
C ALA A 191 -18.40 13.12 16.66
N GLU A 192 -19.65 13.55 16.71
CA GLU A 192 -20.20 14.74 16.04
C GLU A 192 -19.29 15.97 16.24
N SER A 193 -18.60 16.39 15.18
CA SER A 193 -17.86 17.65 15.14
C SER A 193 -18.55 18.64 14.21
N LYS A 194 -18.33 19.94 14.46
CA LYS A 194 -19.08 21.06 13.87
C LYS A 194 -18.89 21.28 12.35
N GLU A 195 -18.06 20.46 11.69
CA GLU A 195 -17.79 20.49 10.25
C GLU A 195 -18.35 19.24 9.57
N LEU A 196 -19.68 19.10 9.65
CA LEU A 196 -20.43 17.89 9.28
C LEU A 196 -20.18 17.45 7.82
N ASP A 197 -20.08 18.39 6.89
CA ASP A 197 -19.96 18.09 5.45
C ASP A 197 -18.60 17.50 5.07
N THR A 198 -17.50 18.05 5.61
CA THR A 198 -16.14 17.54 5.35
C THR A 198 -15.95 16.16 5.98
N GLN A 199 -16.43 15.95 7.21
CA GLN A 199 -16.33 14.66 7.88
C GLN A 199 -17.16 13.58 7.17
N ALA A 200 -18.38 13.93 6.71
CA ALA A 200 -19.20 13.02 5.92
C ALA A 200 -18.52 12.61 4.60
N ALA A 201 -17.88 13.55 3.91
CA ALA A 201 -17.13 13.26 2.68
C ALA A 201 -15.92 12.34 2.94
N LEU A 202 -15.17 12.57 4.01
CA LEU A 202 -14.05 11.72 4.42
C LEU A 202 -14.51 10.31 4.82
N GLN A 203 -15.62 10.20 5.55
CA GLN A 203 -16.19 8.92 5.94
C GLN A 203 -16.69 8.15 4.72
N GLN A 204 -17.36 8.83 3.77
CA GLN A 204 -17.77 8.23 2.52
C GLN A 204 -16.57 7.73 1.70
N ASN A 205 -15.47 8.49 1.69
CA ASN A 205 -14.22 8.06 1.04
C ASN A 205 -13.66 6.79 1.70
N LEU A 206 -13.61 6.74 3.03
CA LEU A 206 -13.17 5.56 3.77
C LEU A 206 -14.05 4.35 3.46
N HIS A 207 -15.38 4.50 3.49
CA HIS A 207 -16.31 3.42 3.14
C HIS A 207 -16.09 2.91 1.71
N PHE A 208 -15.89 3.81 0.74
CA PHE A 208 -15.56 3.43 -0.63
C PHE A 208 -14.27 2.61 -0.70
N LYS A 209 -13.24 3.01 0.05
CA LYS A 209 -11.97 2.26 0.13
C LYS A 209 -12.13 0.90 0.79
N VAL A 210 -12.94 0.78 1.83
CA VAL A 210 -13.25 -0.51 2.45
C VAL A 210 -13.99 -1.42 1.47
N VAL A 211 -14.98 -0.91 0.73
CA VAL A 211 -15.67 -1.69 -0.30
C VAL A 211 -14.71 -2.12 -1.42
N GLU A 212 -13.84 -1.22 -1.91
CA GLU A 212 -12.79 -1.56 -2.89
C GLU A 212 -11.89 -2.69 -2.37
N PHE A 213 -11.48 -2.62 -1.11
CA PHE A 213 -10.71 -3.68 -0.46
C PHE A 213 -11.50 -4.99 -0.37
N LEU A 214 -12.77 -4.96 0.01
CA LEU A 214 -13.59 -6.18 0.11
C LEU A 214 -13.80 -6.84 -1.25
N ILE A 215 -14.04 -6.06 -2.30
CA ILE A 215 -14.13 -6.58 -3.68
C ILE A 215 -12.83 -7.29 -4.08
N PHE A 216 -11.69 -6.65 -3.83
CA PHE A 216 -10.38 -7.27 -4.06
C PHE A 216 -10.19 -8.54 -3.21
N TYR A 217 -10.44 -8.46 -1.91
CA TYR A 217 -10.25 -9.55 -0.97
C TYR A 217 -11.15 -10.75 -1.32
N MET A 218 -12.33 -10.53 -1.92
CA MET A 218 -13.26 -11.57 -2.35
C MET A 218 -12.96 -12.18 -3.72
N THR A 219 -11.92 -11.75 -4.44
CA THR A 219 -11.51 -12.41 -5.71
C THR A 219 -11.08 -13.85 -5.46
N ASP A 220 -11.49 -14.83 -6.28
CA ASP A 220 -11.11 -16.23 -6.06
C ASP A 220 -9.59 -16.39 -6.15
N GLU A 221 -8.97 -16.92 -5.09
CA GLU A 221 -7.51 -17.06 -5.03
C GLU A 221 -6.97 -18.02 -6.10
N LYS A 222 -7.83 -18.89 -6.67
CA LYS A 222 -7.48 -19.73 -7.83
C LYS A 222 -7.01 -18.92 -9.03
N GLU A 223 -7.44 -17.67 -9.13
CA GLU A 223 -7.03 -16.74 -10.19
C GLU A 223 -5.58 -16.24 -10.01
N PHE A 224 -4.97 -16.46 -8.83
CA PHE A 224 -3.62 -15.96 -8.52
C PHE A 224 -2.49 -16.89 -8.99
N GLY A 225 -2.81 -18.07 -9.52
CA GLY A 225 -1.83 -19.03 -10.05
C GLY A 225 -1.22 -19.95 -9.00
N ASP A 226 0.08 -20.25 -9.12
CA ASP A 226 0.78 -21.15 -8.20
C ASP A 226 0.85 -20.55 -6.80
N SER A 227 0.38 -21.32 -5.82
CA SER A 227 0.32 -20.90 -4.42
C SER A 227 1.61 -21.11 -3.65
N GLY A 228 2.61 -21.79 -4.24
CA GLY A 228 3.89 -22.06 -3.58
C GLY A 228 3.74 -22.84 -2.27
N GLY A 229 2.69 -23.67 -2.16
CA GLY A 229 2.36 -24.43 -0.95
C GLY A 229 1.58 -23.64 0.12
N VAL A 230 1.22 -22.37 -0.14
CA VAL A 230 0.33 -21.62 0.75
C VAL A 230 -1.12 -22.06 0.52
N PRO A 231 -1.91 -22.36 1.57
CA PRO A 231 -3.31 -22.73 1.40
C PRO A 231 -4.10 -21.63 0.71
N MET A 232 -4.77 -21.96 -0.38
CA MET A 232 -5.69 -21.07 -1.10
C MET A 232 -7.07 -21.14 -0.46
N ARG A 233 -7.82 -20.04 -0.50
CA ARG A 233 -9.18 -19.95 0.03
C ARG A 233 -10.17 -19.49 -1.03
N SER A 234 -11.29 -20.19 -1.06
CA SER A 234 -12.48 -19.81 -1.80
C SER A 234 -13.12 -18.53 -1.24
N VAL A 235 -14.01 -17.92 -2.01
CA VAL A 235 -14.84 -16.78 -1.57
C VAL A 235 -15.63 -17.13 -0.31
N ALA A 236 -16.22 -18.32 -0.25
CA ALA A 236 -17.02 -18.78 0.90
C ALA A 236 -16.17 -18.91 2.18
N GLU A 237 -14.95 -19.45 2.08
CA GLU A 237 -14.03 -19.52 3.22
C GLU A 237 -13.64 -18.12 3.69
N LYS A 238 -13.34 -17.19 2.79
CA LYS A 238 -13.02 -15.80 3.13
C LYS A 238 -14.20 -15.06 3.76
N ALA A 239 -15.41 -15.26 3.25
CA ALA A 239 -16.64 -14.72 3.80
C ALA A 239 -16.86 -15.15 5.26
N SER A 240 -16.48 -16.40 5.60
CA SER A 240 -16.63 -16.91 6.96
C SER A 240 -15.81 -16.15 8.01
N PHE A 241 -14.71 -15.50 7.64
CA PHE A 241 -13.92 -14.63 8.53
C PHE A 241 -14.56 -13.26 8.78
N ILE A 242 -15.44 -12.82 7.89
CA ILE A 242 -16.07 -11.50 7.94
C ILE A 242 -17.48 -11.59 8.52
N LYS A 243 -18.20 -12.67 8.21
CA LYS A 243 -19.61 -12.88 8.58
C LYS A 243 -19.94 -12.66 10.07
N PRO A 244 -19.08 -13.01 11.05
CA PRO A 244 -19.36 -12.73 12.47
C PRO A 244 -19.52 -11.24 12.76
N ASP A 245 -18.71 -10.39 12.11
CA ASP A 245 -18.66 -8.95 12.37
C ASP A 245 -19.52 -8.16 11.35
N PHE A 246 -19.77 -8.74 10.17
CA PHE A 246 -20.56 -8.13 9.08
C PHE A 246 -21.42 -9.17 8.35
N PRO A 247 -22.62 -9.50 8.86
CA PRO A 247 -23.52 -10.47 8.23
C PRO A 247 -23.98 -10.09 6.81
N ALA A 248 -24.02 -8.78 6.50
CA ALA A 248 -24.38 -8.25 5.18
C ALA A 248 -23.32 -8.53 4.09
N ILE A 249 -22.24 -9.25 4.42
CA ILE A 249 -21.24 -9.67 3.43
C ILE A 249 -21.84 -10.56 2.33
N GLU A 250 -22.92 -11.29 2.63
CA GLU A 250 -23.62 -12.14 1.66
C GLU A 250 -24.19 -11.30 0.49
N ASP A 251 -24.78 -10.14 0.78
CA ASP A 251 -25.33 -9.23 -0.25
C ASP A 251 -24.23 -8.72 -1.20
N LEU A 252 -23.02 -8.47 -0.67
CA LEU A 252 -21.86 -8.08 -1.47
C LEU A 252 -21.39 -9.24 -2.36
N ILE A 253 -21.37 -10.47 -1.84
CA ILE A 253 -20.99 -11.67 -2.58
C ILE A 253 -21.96 -11.92 -3.74
N ASP A 254 -23.26 -11.82 -3.49
CA ASP A 254 -24.29 -11.96 -4.52
C ASP A 254 -24.11 -10.91 -5.62
N THR A 255 -23.88 -9.65 -5.25
CA THR A 255 -23.59 -8.57 -6.21
C THR A 255 -22.35 -8.86 -7.06
N LEU A 256 -21.29 -9.42 -6.47
CA LEU A 256 -20.05 -9.79 -7.19
C LEU A 256 -20.26 -10.97 -8.15
N ASN A 257 -21.07 -11.95 -7.75
CA ASN A 257 -21.42 -13.10 -8.60
C ASN A 257 -22.27 -12.67 -9.80
N ASP A 258 -23.20 -11.72 -9.63
CA ASP A 258 -24.00 -11.17 -10.73
C ASP A 258 -23.12 -10.41 -11.75
N LEU A 259 -22.10 -9.70 -11.28
CA LEU A 259 -21.15 -8.99 -12.15
C LEU A 259 -20.26 -9.95 -12.95
N SER A 260 -19.85 -11.08 -12.38
CA SER A 260 -18.99 -12.08 -13.06
C SER A 260 -19.77 -12.93 -14.08
N THR A 261 -21.03 -13.28 -13.78
CA THR A 261 -21.93 -13.98 -14.71
C THR A 261 -22.31 -13.11 -15.92
N THR A 262 -22.46 -11.79 -15.71
CA THR A 262 -22.70 -10.83 -16.79
C THR A 262 -21.51 -10.75 -17.76
N LYS A 263 -20.26 -10.71 -17.26
CA LYS A 263 -19.05 -10.73 -18.10
C LYS A 263 -18.95 -12.01 -18.94
N THR A 264 -19.26 -13.17 -18.36
CA THR A 264 -19.21 -14.47 -19.04
C THR A 264 -20.25 -14.58 -20.17
N THR A 265 -21.41 -13.95 -20.01
CA THR A 265 -22.48 -13.94 -21.02
C THR A 265 -22.11 -13.08 -22.22
N ILE A 266 -21.47 -11.93 -22.01
CA ILE A 266 -21.04 -11.04 -23.10
C ILE A 266 -19.93 -11.68 -23.94
N SER A 267 -18.98 -12.40 -23.32
CA SER A 267 -17.91 -13.12 -24.01
C SER A 267 -18.41 -14.28 -24.88
N ARG A 268 -19.54 -14.91 -24.53
CA ARG A 268 -20.16 -16.00 -25.30
C ARG A 268 -21.02 -15.54 -26.48
N VAL A 269 -21.49 -14.29 -26.47
CA VAL A 269 -22.33 -13.73 -27.54
C VAL A 269 -21.49 -13.12 -28.68
N HIS A 270 -20.20 -12.86 -28.43
CA HIS A 270 -19.25 -12.29 -29.41
C HIS A 270 -18.16 -13.27 -29.85
N GLY A 271 -18.34 -14.57 -29.60
CA GLY A 271 -17.46 -15.66 -30.06
C GLY A 271 -18.08 -16.45 -31.22
#